data_AF-A0A4Q5Y2D3-F1
#
_entry.id   AF-A0A4Q5Y2D3-F1
#
_cell.length_a   1.000
_cell.length_b   1.000
_cell.length_c   1.000
_cell.angle_alpha   90.00
_cell.angle_beta   90.00
_cell.angle_gamma   90.00
#
_symmetry.space_group_name_H-M   'P 1'
#
loop_
_entity.id
_entity.type
_entity.pdbx_description
1 polymer ?
#
loop_
_entity_poly.entity_id
_entity_poly.type
_entity_poly.pdbx_seq_one_letter_code
_entity_poly.pdbx_strand_id
1 'polypeptide(L)'
;YHPVDFIQAVHQAYEREENKAAKDAMAQILINSRMCAMGHRPICQDTGIVTVFVTVGMDVQWDAQMSLTDMVNEGVRRAYMNPDNVLRASILADPDGARKNTGDNTPAIIHYNIVPGNTVDVHVAAKGGGSEAKTKFAMLNPSDSVVDWVLKVVPKMGAGWCPPGMLGIGIGGTAEKAMLLAKEALLEPVDIQELQARGASNRAEELRIELYDKVNRLGIGAQGLGGLTTVLDVKVKDYPTHAANKAVAIIPNCAATRHAHFELDGSGPAFQTPPSIEDWPEITWETGDDVRRVNLDTLTPDDVQDWKTGETILLSGKMLTGRDAAHKKMTDMLAKGEELPVSMKG
;
A
#
# COMPACT_ATOMS: atom_id res chain seq x y z
N TYR A 1 7.11 1.63 11.59
CA TYR A 1 7.55 0.22 11.54
C TYR A 1 6.63 -0.55 10.60
N HIS A 2 7.12 -1.62 9.99
CA HIS A 2 6.20 -2.63 9.43
C HIS A 2 5.67 -3.50 10.57
N PRO A 3 4.44 -4.05 10.42
CA PRO A 3 3.98 -5.17 11.23
C PRO A 3 4.91 -6.39 11.12
N VAL A 4 5.07 -7.14 12.20
CA VAL A 4 6.01 -8.28 12.29
C VAL A 4 5.63 -9.41 11.34
N ASP A 5 4.35 -9.73 11.28
CA ASP A 5 3.73 -10.67 10.34
C ASP A 5 4.04 -10.32 8.87
N PHE A 6 4.01 -9.04 8.50
CA PHE A 6 4.40 -8.61 7.16
C PHE A 6 5.88 -8.90 6.88
N ILE A 7 6.78 -8.60 7.83
CA ILE A 7 8.22 -8.86 7.71
C ILE A 7 8.47 -10.36 7.55
N GLN A 8 7.85 -11.17 8.39
CA GLN A 8 7.95 -12.63 8.35
C GLN A 8 7.42 -13.19 7.02
N ALA A 9 6.29 -12.68 6.52
CA ALA A 9 5.71 -13.13 5.26
C ALA A 9 6.61 -12.79 4.05
N VAL A 10 7.19 -11.57 4.00
CA VAL A 10 8.15 -11.21 2.94
C VAL A 10 9.42 -12.06 3.06
N HIS A 11 9.91 -12.32 4.28
CA HIS A 11 11.09 -13.15 4.49
C HIS A 11 10.87 -14.60 4.02
N GLN A 12 9.75 -15.22 4.37
CA GLN A 12 9.38 -16.55 3.89
C GLN A 12 9.23 -16.59 2.36
N ALA A 13 8.70 -15.52 1.75
CA ALA A 13 8.62 -15.39 0.30
C ALA A 13 10.00 -15.23 -0.34
N TYR A 14 10.91 -14.49 0.28
CA TYR A 14 12.30 -14.30 -0.13
C TYR A 14 13.07 -15.63 -0.13
N GLU A 15 12.93 -16.42 0.93
CA GLU A 15 13.66 -17.70 1.08
C GLU A 15 13.34 -18.69 -0.04
N ARG A 16 12.06 -18.76 -0.45
CA ARG A 16 11.62 -19.67 -1.51
C ARG A 16 11.76 -19.12 -2.94
N GLU A 17 12.04 -17.82 -3.11
CA GLU A 17 12.06 -17.21 -4.43
C GLU A 17 13.25 -17.70 -5.26
N GLU A 18 12.95 -18.10 -6.49
CA GLU A 18 13.93 -18.62 -7.45
C GLU A 18 14.34 -17.55 -8.46
N ASN A 19 13.44 -16.62 -8.79
CA ASN A 19 13.77 -15.52 -9.69
C ASN A 19 14.65 -14.50 -8.96
N LYS A 20 15.89 -14.33 -9.44
CA LYS A 20 16.88 -13.43 -8.85
C LYS A 20 16.38 -11.99 -8.71
N ALA A 21 15.74 -11.44 -9.74
CA ALA A 21 15.27 -10.05 -9.71
C ALA A 21 14.15 -9.84 -8.68
N ALA A 22 13.22 -10.79 -8.56
CA ALA A 22 12.19 -10.75 -7.53
C ALA A 22 12.74 -10.97 -6.11
N LYS A 23 13.72 -11.86 -5.98
CA LYS A 23 14.42 -12.11 -4.71
C LYS A 23 15.16 -10.87 -4.24
N ASP A 24 15.87 -10.19 -5.15
CA ASP A 24 16.55 -8.92 -4.89
C ASP A 24 15.56 -7.81 -4.50
N ALA A 25 14.41 -7.73 -5.18
CA ALA A 25 13.36 -6.78 -4.81
C ALA A 25 12.82 -7.00 -3.39
N MET A 26 12.61 -8.25 -2.97
CA MET A 26 12.19 -8.57 -1.60
C MET A 26 13.30 -8.30 -0.58
N ALA A 27 14.57 -8.59 -0.91
CA ALA A 27 15.71 -8.22 -0.08
C ALA A 27 15.75 -6.70 0.16
N GLN A 28 15.58 -5.90 -0.90
CA GLN A 28 15.54 -4.44 -0.79
C GLN A 28 14.38 -3.96 0.10
N ILE A 29 13.20 -4.58 0.02
CA ILE A 29 12.06 -4.25 0.90
C ILE A 29 12.43 -4.51 2.37
N LEU A 30 13.02 -5.67 2.68
CA LEU A 30 13.40 -6.06 4.04
C LEU A 30 14.53 -5.18 4.60
N ILE A 31 15.56 -4.91 3.80
CA ILE A 31 16.67 -4.02 4.15
C ILE A 31 16.16 -2.60 4.41
N ASN A 32 15.35 -2.05 3.49
CA ASN A 32 14.74 -0.73 3.67
C ASN A 32 13.88 -0.69 4.93
N SER A 33 13.08 -1.72 5.17
CA SER A 33 12.25 -1.82 6.38
C SER A 33 13.10 -1.77 7.66
N ARG A 34 14.20 -2.53 7.73
CA ARG A 34 15.14 -2.54 8.87
C ARG A 34 15.81 -1.19 9.04
N MET A 35 16.32 -0.60 7.96
CA MET A 35 16.95 0.72 7.97
C MET A 35 15.99 1.82 8.43
N CYS A 36 14.73 1.77 8.03
CA CYS A 36 13.70 2.70 8.48
C CYS A 36 13.39 2.55 9.97
N ALA A 37 13.37 1.33 10.48
CA ALA A 37 13.20 1.05 11.91
C ALA A 37 14.37 1.62 12.74
N MET A 38 15.61 1.43 12.29
CA MET A 38 16.81 1.93 12.99
C MET A 38 17.02 3.44 12.84
N GLY A 39 16.77 3.97 11.64
CA GLY A 39 17.05 5.36 11.30
C GLY A 39 15.87 6.32 11.53
N HIS A 40 14.75 5.81 12.05
CA HIS A 40 13.51 6.58 12.25
C HIS A 40 13.07 7.36 11.00
N ARG A 41 13.11 6.69 9.85
CA ARG A 41 12.70 7.26 8.55
C ARG A 41 11.41 6.61 8.05
N PRO A 42 10.57 7.35 7.31
CA PRO A 42 9.40 6.74 6.68
C PRO A 42 9.82 5.63 5.71
N ILE A 43 9.09 4.51 5.74
CA ILE A 43 9.34 3.33 4.88
C ILE A 43 9.28 3.68 3.38
N CYS A 44 8.47 4.68 3.03
CA CYS A 44 8.22 5.08 1.65
C CYS A 44 8.13 6.61 1.59
N GLN A 45 8.64 7.18 0.50
CA GLN A 45 8.50 8.61 0.17
C GLN A 45 7.04 9.05 0.09
N ASP A 46 6.14 8.13 -0.26
CA ASP A 46 4.71 8.34 -0.16
C ASP A 46 4.22 7.89 1.21
N THR A 47 4.19 8.82 2.16
CA THR A 47 3.68 8.60 3.52
C THR A 47 2.17 8.39 3.56
N GLY A 48 1.47 8.48 2.43
CA GLY A 48 0.11 7.99 2.26
C GLY A 48 -1.00 8.92 2.73
N ILE A 49 -2.22 8.51 2.38
CA ILE A 49 -3.50 9.07 2.81
C ILE A 49 -3.84 8.41 4.15
N VAL A 50 -4.13 9.21 5.18
CA VAL A 50 -4.56 8.63 6.46
C VAL A 50 -6.00 8.17 6.34
N THR A 51 -6.23 6.90 6.61
CA THR A 51 -7.56 6.29 6.72
C THR A 51 -7.74 5.78 8.15
N VAL A 52 -8.84 6.15 8.79
CA VAL A 52 -9.14 5.79 10.18
C VAL A 52 -10.49 5.10 10.24
N PHE A 53 -10.52 3.92 10.83
CA PHE A 53 -11.76 3.25 11.22
C PHE A 53 -11.91 3.41 12.73
N VAL A 54 -13.01 4.02 13.14
CA VAL A 54 -13.30 4.28 14.55
C VAL A 54 -14.59 3.57 14.91
N THR A 55 -14.48 2.59 15.80
CA THR A 55 -15.64 1.93 16.40
C THR A 55 -15.88 2.56 17.76
N VAL A 56 -17.06 3.17 17.95
CA VAL A 56 -17.43 3.91 19.16
C VAL A 56 -18.52 3.16 19.91
N GLY A 57 -18.25 2.84 21.17
CA GLY A 57 -19.23 2.33 22.11
C GLY A 57 -20.34 3.35 22.37
N MET A 58 -21.59 2.89 22.39
CA MET A 58 -22.78 3.73 22.65
C MET A 58 -22.76 4.39 24.04
N ASP A 59 -22.02 3.84 25.00
CA ASP A 59 -21.90 4.36 26.36
C ASP A 59 -20.69 5.30 26.54
N VAL A 60 -19.94 5.57 25.47
CA VAL A 60 -18.79 6.50 25.50
C VAL A 60 -19.28 7.94 25.71
N GLN A 61 -18.67 8.62 26.68
CA GLN A 61 -18.86 10.05 26.94
C GLN A 61 -17.57 10.82 26.65
N TRP A 62 -17.69 11.98 26.04
CA TRP A 62 -16.55 12.81 25.63
C TRP A 62 -16.50 14.09 26.46
N ASP A 63 -15.41 14.28 27.20
CA ASP A 63 -15.06 15.59 27.78
C ASP A 63 -14.25 16.40 26.76
N ALA A 64 -14.91 16.81 25.67
CA ALA A 64 -14.28 17.51 24.55
C ALA A 64 -15.23 18.51 23.90
N GLN A 65 -14.67 19.63 23.43
CA GLN A 65 -15.38 20.61 22.60
C GLN A 65 -15.24 20.32 21.10
N MET A 66 -14.18 19.59 20.71
CA MET A 66 -13.92 19.20 19.32
C MET A 66 -14.81 18.00 18.94
N SER A 67 -15.26 17.97 17.69
CA SER A 67 -15.86 16.75 17.15
C SER A 67 -14.82 15.64 17.08
N LEU A 68 -15.25 14.37 17.10
CA LEU A 68 -14.35 13.22 16.92
C LEU A 68 -13.56 13.31 15.60
N THR A 69 -14.20 13.79 14.52
CA THR A 69 -13.54 14.08 13.24
C THR A 69 -12.39 15.07 13.40
N ASP A 70 -12.60 16.16 14.15
CA ASP A 70 -11.56 17.18 14.35
C ASP A 70 -10.43 16.67 15.25
N MET A 71 -10.76 15.87 16.28
CA MET A 71 -9.76 15.24 17.13
C MET A 71 -8.85 14.31 16.33
N VAL A 72 -9.41 13.49 15.44
CA VAL A 72 -8.64 12.62 14.54
C VAL A 72 -7.78 13.44 13.58
N ASN A 73 -8.34 14.46 12.91
CA ASN A 73 -7.58 15.28 11.98
C ASN A 73 -6.47 16.08 12.66
N GLU A 74 -6.67 16.51 13.90
CA GLU A 74 -5.64 17.17 14.69
C GLU A 74 -4.48 16.21 15.04
N GLY A 75 -4.80 14.95 15.37
CA GLY A 75 -3.78 13.90 15.51
C GLY A 75 -2.96 13.71 14.24
N VAL A 76 -3.63 13.66 13.08
CA VAL A 76 -2.95 13.55 11.77
C VAL A 76 -2.07 14.75 11.49
N ARG A 77 -2.59 15.98 11.66
CA ARG A 77 -1.80 17.21 11.46
C ARG A 77 -0.56 17.22 12.32
N ARG A 78 -0.69 16.91 13.61
CA ARG A 78 0.46 16.84 14.54
C ARG A 78 1.47 15.80 14.09
N ALA A 79 1.03 14.62 13.64
CA ALA A 79 1.93 13.59 13.16
C ALA A 79 2.72 14.03 11.92
N TYR A 80 2.08 14.70 10.95
CA TYR A 80 2.72 15.13 9.70
C TYR A 80 3.54 16.42 9.82
N MET A 81 3.26 17.24 10.83
CA MET A 81 4.02 18.47 11.13
C MET A 81 5.08 18.28 12.23
N ASN A 82 5.26 17.04 12.73
CA ASN A 82 6.25 16.76 13.76
C ASN A 82 7.67 16.92 13.18
N PRO A 83 8.51 17.84 13.71
CA PRO A 83 9.86 18.06 13.22
C PRO A 83 10.79 16.85 13.42
N ASP A 84 10.50 16.00 14.41
CA ASP A 84 11.30 14.81 14.73
C ASP A 84 10.92 13.59 13.88
N ASN A 85 9.83 13.68 13.11
CA ASN A 85 9.35 12.63 12.22
C ASN A 85 8.85 13.24 10.91
N VAL A 86 9.79 13.52 10.00
CA VAL A 86 9.50 14.21 8.74
C VAL A 86 8.72 13.30 7.80
N LEU A 87 7.42 13.59 7.64
CA LEU A 87 6.52 12.93 6.70
C LEU A 87 6.21 13.85 5.51
N ARG A 88 5.57 13.31 4.46
CA ARG A 88 5.21 14.07 3.25
C ARG A 88 3.71 14.34 3.17
N ALA A 89 3.33 15.62 3.27
CA ALA A 89 1.96 16.05 2.97
C ALA A 89 1.64 15.83 1.47
N SER A 90 0.65 14.98 1.20
CA SER A 90 0.28 14.51 -0.13
C SER A 90 -1.18 14.78 -0.48
N ILE A 91 -1.97 15.33 0.44
CA ILE A 91 -3.37 15.71 0.20
C ILE A 91 -3.46 17.05 -0.52
N LEU A 92 -4.33 17.10 -1.53
CA LEU A 92 -4.61 18.29 -2.34
C LEU A 92 -6.08 18.68 -2.14
N ALA A 93 -6.31 19.93 -1.73
CA ALA A 93 -7.63 20.55 -1.74
C ALA A 93 -8.04 20.89 -3.18
N ASP A 94 -9.34 20.90 -3.45
CA ASP A 94 -9.93 21.16 -4.77
C ASP A 94 -9.42 20.17 -5.84
N PRO A 95 -9.76 18.86 -5.71
CA PRO A 95 -9.16 17.79 -6.52
C PRO A 95 -9.49 17.88 -8.01
N ASP A 96 -10.61 18.53 -8.38
CA ASP A 96 -11.04 18.77 -9.77
C ASP A 96 -10.78 20.23 -10.22
N GLY A 97 -9.98 20.97 -9.45
CA GLY A 97 -9.66 22.37 -9.73
C GLY A 97 -8.20 22.71 -9.48
N ALA A 98 -7.95 23.60 -8.53
CA ALA A 98 -6.62 24.17 -8.26
C ALA A 98 -5.62 23.17 -7.65
N ARG A 99 -6.10 22.07 -7.04
CA ARG A 99 -5.25 20.99 -6.49
C ARG A 99 -4.14 21.49 -5.56
N LYS A 100 -4.46 22.45 -4.69
CA LYS A 100 -3.50 23.05 -3.75
C LYS A 100 -3.19 22.07 -2.62
N ASN A 101 -1.90 21.84 -2.34
CA ASN A 101 -1.50 20.99 -1.21
C ASN A 101 -1.98 21.59 0.12
N THR A 102 -2.50 20.75 1.01
CA THR A 102 -3.03 21.19 2.32
C THR A 102 -1.93 21.49 3.32
N GLY A 103 -0.71 21.01 3.08
CA GLY A 103 0.49 21.28 3.90
C GLY A 103 0.63 20.41 5.14
N ASP A 104 -0.45 19.76 5.59
CA ASP A 104 -0.50 18.97 6.82
C ASP A 104 -1.08 17.55 6.63
N ASN A 105 -1.31 17.15 5.37
CA ASN A 105 -1.89 15.87 4.98
C ASN A 105 -3.32 15.60 5.47
N THR A 106 -4.04 16.63 5.93
CA THR A 106 -5.47 16.56 6.25
C THR A 106 -6.32 16.97 5.04
N PRO A 107 -7.62 16.59 4.96
CA PRO A 107 -8.34 15.72 5.89
C PRO A 107 -7.99 14.24 5.74
N ALA A 108 -8.10 13.50 6.84
CA ALA A 108 -8.12 12.04 6.85
C ALA A 108 -9.45 11.50 6.30
N ILE A 109 -9.44 10.26 5.79
CA ILE A 109 -10.65 9.51 5.45
C ILE A 109 -11.09 8.76 6.70
N ILE A 110 -12.25 9.10 7.27
CA ILE A 110 -12.70 8.55 8.55
C ILE A 110 -13.99 7.76 8.36
N HIS A 111 -14.00 6.52 8.84
CA HIS A 111 -15.15 5.64 8.86
C HIS A 111 -15.57 5.39 10.31
N TYR A 112 -16.85 5.61 10.60
CA TYR A 112 -17.41 5.41 11.94
C TYR A 112 -18.26 4.15 11.98
N ASN A 113 -18.16 3.40 13.06
CA ASN A 113 -19.05 2.31 13.41
C ASN A 113 -19.53 2.51 14.86
N ILE A 114 -20.83 2.38 15.10
CA ILE A 114 -21.40 2.55 16.45
C ILE A 114 -21.83 1.18 16.96
N VAL A 115 -21.37 0.81 18.15
CA VAL A 115 -21.59 -0.52 18.74
C VAL A 115 -21.97 -0.40 20.21
N PRO A 116 -22.62 -1.41 20.82
CA PRO A 116 -22.79 -1.46 22.27
C PRO A 116 -21.43 -1.46 23.00
N GLY A 117 -21.38 -0.90 24.22
CA GLY A 117 -20.19 -0.87 25.06
C GLY A 117 -19.68 0.56 25.32
N ASN A 118 -18.56 0.65 26.02
CA ASN A 118 -17.99 1.88 26.56
C ASN A 118 -16.54 2.15 26.13
N THR A 119 -16.04 1.46 25.10
CA THR A 119 -14.69 1.64 24.56
C THR A 119 -14.72 2.34 23.20
N VAL A 120 -13.56 2.87 22.80
CA VAL A 120 -13.31 3.38 21.45
C VAL A 120 -12.17 2.60 20.84
N ASP A 121 -12.47 1.86 19.79
CA ASP A 121 -11.50 1.08 19.03
C ASP A 121 -11.11 1.84 17.77
N VAL A 122 -9.80 1.98 17.55
CA VAL A 122 -9.24 2.77 16.45
C VAL A 122 -8.25 1.93 15.65
N HIS A 123 -8.56 1.72 14.38
CA HIS A 123 -7.57 1.31 13.38
C HIS A 123 -7.16 2.53 12.56
N VAL A 124 -5.87 2.81 12.51
CA VAL A 124 -5.29 3.85 11.65
C VAL A 124 -4.39 3.20 10.62
N ALA A 125 -4.55 3.60 9.36
CA ALA A 125 -3.71 3.16 8.26
C ALA A 125 -3.21 4.34 7.43
N ALA A 126 -1.98 4.23 6.93
CA ALA A 126 -1.39 5.21 6.03
C ALA A 126 -1.28 4.60 4.63
N LYS A 127 -2.26 4.89 3.77
CA LYS A 127 -2.43 4.20 2.49
C LYS A 127 -1.71 4.91 1.34
N GLY A 128 -0.80 4.23 0.66
CA GLY A 128 -0.07 4.83 -0.47
C GLY A 128 -0.99 5.10 -1.65
N GLY A 129 -0.86 6.29 -2.26
CA GLY A 129 -1.69 6.72 -3.39
C GLY A 129 -1.54 5.83 -4.63
N GLY A 130 -0.34 5.26 -4.84
CA GLY A 130 -0.09 4.29 -5.92
C GLY A 130 -0.95 3.03 -5.78
N SER A 131 -1.00 2.44 -4.57
CA SER A 131 -1.86 1.29 -4.29
C SER A 131 -3.35 1.65 -4.33
N GLU A 132 -3.72 2.84 -3.85
CA GLU A 132 -5.11 3.33 -3.90
C GLU A 132 -5.62 3.46 -5.34
N ALA A 133 -4.79 4.00 -6.24
CA ALA A 133 -5.13 4.16 -7.65
C ALA A 133 -5.34 2.81 -8.38
N LYS A 134 -4.90 1.69 -7.79
CA LYS A 134 -5.11 0.35 -8.34
C LYS A 134 -6.40 -0.31 -7.86
N THR A 135 -7.19 0.33 -6.99
CA THR A 135 -8.54 -0.13 -6.61
C THR A 135 -9.41 -0.44 -7.84
N LYS A 136 -10.18 -1.52 -7.77
CA LYS A 136 -11.09 -1.97 -8.84
C LYS A 136 -12.44 -2.38 -8.26
N PHE A 137 -13.47 -2.15 -9.05
CA PHE A 137 -14.86 -2.44 -8.71
C PHE A 137 -15.54 -3.16 -9.86
N ALA A 138 -16.49 -4.03 -9.55
CA ALA A 138 -17.49 -4.49 -10.50
C ALA A 138 -18.81 -4.81 -9.80
N MET A 139 -19.90 -4.61 -10.55
CA MET A 139 -21.18 -5.26 -10.29
C MET A 139 -21.20 -6.53 -11.13
N LEU A 140 -20.99 -7.67 -10.49
CA LEU A 140 -21.06 -8.98 -11.14
C LEU A 140 -22.49 -9.51 -11.12
N ASN A 141 -22.84 -10.39 -12.06
CA ASN A 141 -24.07 -11.16 -11.95
C ASN A 141 -23.97 -12.15 -10.78
N PRO A 142 -25.09 -12.55 -10.15
CA PRO A 142 -25.09 -13.50 -9.03
C PRO A 142 -24.39 -14.84 -9.33
N SER A 143 -24.37 -15.29 -10.59
CA SER A 143 -23.71 -16.52 -11.03
C SER A 143 -22.24 -16.35 -11.40
N ASP A 144 -21.75 -15.12 -11.57
CA ASP A 144 -20.40 -14.87 -12.06
C ASP A 144 -19.35 -15.26 -11.01
N SER A 145 -18.21 -15.78 -11.50
CA SER A 145 -17.07 -16.15 -10.68
C SER A 145 -16.27 -14.92 -10.25
N VAL A 146 -16.17 -14.71 -8.94
CA VAL A 146 -15.28 -13.69 -8.35
C VAL A 146 -13.83 -14.00 -8.70
N VAL A 147 -13.45 -15.28 -8.72
CA VAL A 147 -12.09 -15.73 -9.01
C VAL A 147 -11.68 -15.36 -10.43
N ASP A 148 -12.54 -15.63 -11.42
CA ASP A 148 -12.23 -15.33 -12.82
C ASP A 148 -12.11 -13.82 -13.04
N TRP A 149 -12.96 -13.04 -12.37
CA TRP A 149 -12.88 -11.59 -12.42
C TRP A 149 -11.57 -11.07 -11.78
N VAL A 150 -11.17 -11.58 -10.61
CA VAL A 150 -9.90 -11.22 -9.95
C VAL A 150 -8.72 -11.51 -10.88
N LEU A 151 -8.65 -12.72 -11.44
CA LEU A 151 -7.54 -13.14 -12.33
C LEU A 151 -7.48 -12.32 -13.63
N LYS A 152 -8.61 -11.81 -14.11
CA LYS A 152 -8.66 -10.89 -15.25
C LYS A 152 -8.18 -9.47 -14.89
N VAL A 153 -8.36 -9.06 -13.65
CA VAL A 153 -8.09 -7.68 -13.19
C VAL A 153 -6.67 -7.50 -12.68
N VAL A 154 -6.14 -8.45 -11.90
CA VAL A 154 -4.82 -8.34 -11.26
C VAL A 154 -3.69 -8.06 -12.26
N PRO A 155 -3.59 -8.74 -13.42
CA PRO A 155 -2.57 -8.42 -14.43
C PRO A 155 -2.62 -6.96 -14.92
N LYS A 156 -3.81 -6.36 -14.98
CA LYS A 156 -4.01 -4.98 -15.42
C LYS A 156 -3.59 -3.95 -14.38
N MET A 157 -3.44 -4.35 -13.12
CA MET A 157 -2.90 -3.46 -12.08
C MET A 157 -1.40 -3.22 -12.30
N GLY A 158 -0.70 -4.21 -12.89
CA GLY A 158 0.75 -4.20 -13.12
C GLY A 158 1.54 -4.06 -11.81
N ALA A 159 2.78 -3.60 -11.91
CA ALA A 159 3.65 -3.32 -10.77
C ALA A 159 3.32 -2.03 -10.02
N GLY A 160 2.36 -1.22 -10.50
CA GLY A 160 2.13 0.14 -10.00
C GLY A 160 1.56 0.25 -8.57
N TRP A 161 1.34 -0.88 -7.90
CA TRP A 161 1.01 -0.96 -6.46
C TRP A 161 2.14 -1.57 -5.63
N CYS A 162 3.34 -1.75 -6.18
CA CYS A 162 4.54 -2.26 -5.51
C CYS A 162 4.35 -3.62 -4.80
N PRO A 163 4.03 -4.71 -5.54
CA PRO A 163 4.05 -6.06 -4.97
C PRO A 163 5.47 -6.46 -4.50
N PRO A 164 5.62 -7.44 -3.60
CA PRO A 164 4.55 -8.24 -3.01
C PRO A 164 3.84 -7.48 -1.88
N GLY A 165 2.55 -7.74 -1.75
CA GLY A 165 1.71 -7.16 -0.71
C GLY A 165 0.41 -7.94 -0.56
N MET A 166 -0.67 -7.32 -0.10
CA MET A 166 -1.94 -8.04 0.13
C MET A 166 -3.03 -7.59 -0.84
N LEU A 167 -4.00 -8.46 -1.13
CA LEU A 167 -5.25 -8.06 -1.78
C LEU A 167 -6.39 -8.11 -0.78
N GLY A 168 -7.05 -6.98 -0.55
CA GLY A 168 -8.30 -6.91 0.18
C GLY A 168 -9.46 -7.00 -0.80
N ILE A 169 -10.39 -7.91 -0.53
CA ILE A 169 -11.54 -8.19 -1.39
C ILE A 169 -12.81 -8.06 -0.56
N GLY A 170 -13.72 -7.21 -1.02
CA GLY A 170 -15.03 -7.01 -0.43
C GLY A 170 -16.11 -7.56 -1.35
N ILE A 171 -17.02 -8.38 -0.84
CA ILE A 171 -18.08 -9.03 -1.63
C ILE A 171 -19.45 -8.74 -1.00
N GLY A 172 -20.40 -8.33 -1.82
CA GLY A 172 -21.79 -8.12 -1.39
C GLY A 172 -22.05 -6.74 -0.81
N GLY A 173 -23.18 -6.60 -0.11
CA GLY A 173 -23.77 -5.28 0.16
C GLY A 173 -24.07 -4.51 -1.13
N THR A 174 -23.83 -3.21 -1.07
CA THR A 174 -23.85 -2.24 -2.19
C THR A 174 -22.42 -1.87 -2.61
N ALA A 175 -22.26 -1.02 -3.63
CA ALA A 175 -20.95 -0.67 -4.17
C ALA A 175 -19.99 -0.08 -3.12
N GLU A 176 -20.48 0.85 -2.32
CA GLU A 176 -19.78 1.51 -1.23
C GLU A 176 -19.44 0.54 -0.09
N LYS A 177 -20.34 -0.40 0.24
CA LYS A 177 -20.07 -1.39 1.29
C LYS A 177 -19.00 -2.38 0.85
N ALA A 178 -19.03 -2.86 -0.40
CA ALA A 178 -17.97 -3.72 -0.93
C ALA A 178 -16.59 -3.03 -0.89
N MET A 179 -16.51 -1.75 -1.26
CA MET A 179 -15.27 -0.98 -1.15
C MET A 179 -14.77 -0.85 0.27
N LEU A 180 -15.69 -0.56 1.20
CA LEU A 180 -15.37 -0.45 2.62
C LEU A 180 -14.82 -1.77 3.17
N LEU A 181 -15.49 -2.89 2.89
CA LEU A 181 -15.06 -4.23 3.30
C LEU A 181 -13.68 -4.58 2.74
N ALA A 182 -13.43 -4.28 1.45
CA ALA A 182 -12.13 -4.51 0.83
C ALA A 182 -11.02 -3.69 1.51
N LYS A 183 -11.34 -2.48 1.98
CA LYS A 183 -10.40 -1.64 2.73
C LYS A 183 -10.15 -2.18 4.13
N GLU A 184 -11.22 -2.50 4.86
CA GLU A 184 -11.16 -3.04 6.23
C GLU A 184 -10.40 -4.36 6.30
N ALA A 185 -10.57 -5.22 5.29
CA ALA A 185 -9.88 -6.51 5.20
C ALA A 185 -8.35 -6.37 5.21
N LEU A 186 -7.80 -5.24 4.75
CA LEU A 186 -6.36 -4.99 4.72
C LEU A 186 -5.74 -4.60 6.07
N LEU A 187 -6.55 -4.50 7.12
CA LEU A 187 -6.10 -4.23 8.49
C LEU A 187 -5.81 -5.51 9.27
N GLU A 188 -6.18 -6.67 8.71
CA GLU A 188 -5.95 -7.97 9.30
C GLU A 188 -4.49 -8.43 9.15
N PRO A 189 -3.98 -9.23 10.09
CA PRO A 189 -2.62 -9.75 10.02
C PRO A 189 -2.44 -10.69 8.83
N VAL A 190 -1.23 -10.82 8.32
CA VAL A 190 -0.86 -11.83 7.31
C VAL A 190 -0.90 -13.22 7.96
N ASP A 191 -1.84 -14.06 7.54
CA ASP A 191 -2.12 -15.36 8.18
C ASP A 191 -2.46 -16.48 7.17
N ILE A 192 -2.19 -16.28 5.87
CA ILE A 192 -2.57 -17.25 4.83
C ILE A 192 -1.95 -18.64 5.05
N GLN A 193 -0.72 -18.72 5.57
CA GLN A 193 -0.06 -20.01 5.85
C GLN A 193 -0.77 -20.76 6.98
N GLU A 194 -1.18 -20.04 8.03
CA GLU A 194 -1.96 -20.62 9.14
C GLU A 194 -3.32 -21.10 8.64
N LEU A 195 -3.98 -20.30 7.79
CA LEU A 195 -5.24 -20.67 7.15
C LEU A 195 -5.10 -21.93 6.28
N GLN A 196 -4.03 -22.05 5.49
CA GLN A 196 -3.77 -23.25 4.69
C GLN A 196 -3.54 -24.49 5.57
N ALA A 197 -2.83 -24.35 6.69
CA ALA A 197 -2.57 -25.45 7.61
C ALA A 197 -3.81 -25.95 8.35
N ARG A 198 -4.66 -25.02 8.84
CA ARG A 198 -5.90 -25.37 9.55
C ARG A 198 -7.06 -25.77 8.62
N GLY A 199 -7.01 -25.34 7.36
CA GLY A 199 -8.09 -25.49 6.39
C GLY A 199 -9.18 -24.42 6.49
N ALA A 200 -9.88 -24.21 5.38
CA ALA A 200 -10.98 -23.26 5.31
C ALA A 200 -12.23 -23.78 6.04
N SER A 201 -12.89 -22.89 6.77
CA SER A 201 -14.13 -23.15 7.52
C SER A 201 -15.37 -22.57 6.83
N ASN A 202 -15.19 -21.68 5.86
CA ASN A 202 -16.26 -21.01 5.14
C ASN A 202 -15.82 -20.61 3.72
N ARG A 203 -16.78 -20.13 2.90
CA ARG A 203 -16.51 -19.78 1.51
C ARG A 203 -15.52 -18.61 1.34
N ALA A 204 -15.51 -17.65 2.26
CA ALA A 204 -14.56 -16.55 2.20
C ALA A 204 -13.12 -17.07 2.36
N GLU A 205 -12.88 -17.95 3.32
CA GLU A 205 -11.59 -18.61 3.54
C GLU A 205 -11.16 -19.51 2.37
N GLU A 206 -12.09 -20.26 1.78
CA GLU A 206 -11.82 -21.00 0.55
C GLU A 206 -11.38 -20.07 -0.58
N LEU A 207 -12.05 -18.92 -0.76
CA LEU A 207 -11.69 -17.91 -1.75
C LEU A 207 -10.31 -17.31 -1.48
N ARG A 208 -9.95 -17.06 -0.21
CA ARG A 208 -8.62 -16.56 0.17
C ARG A 208 -7.52 -17.51 -0.33
N ILE A 209 -7.63 -18.80 0.00
CA ILE A 209 -6.65 -19.83 -0.42
C ILE A 209 -6.63 -19.96 -1.94
N GLU A 210 -7.80 -20.09 -2.57
CA GLU A 210 -7.92 -20.27 -4.02
C GLU A 210 -7.31 -19.08 -4.79
N LEU A 211 -7.57 -17.86 -4.35
CA LEU A 211 -7.04 -16.65 -4.98
C LEU A 211 -5.56 -16.45 -4.70
N TYR A 212 -5.08 -16.73 -3.49
CA TYR A 212 -3.67 -16.68 -3.16
C TYR A 212 -2.85 -17.55 -4.12
N ASP A 213 -3.25 -18.81 -4.29
CA ASP A 213 -2.58 -19.76 -5.18
C ASP A 213 -2.66 -19.30 -6.64
N LYS A 214 -3.86 -18.97 -7.12
CA LYS A 214 -4.06 -18.64 -8.54
C LYS A 214 -3.41 -17.30 -8.93
N VAL A 215 -3.41 -16.30 -8.05
CA VAL A 215 -2.76 -15.00 -8.32
C VAL A 215 -1.24 -15.16 -8.36
N ASN A 216 -0.64 -15.90 -7.43
CA ASN A 216 0.80 -16.14 -7.46
C ASN A 216 1.23 -16.96 -8.69
N ARG A 217 0.40 -17.91 -9.13
CA ARG A 217 0.61 -18.67 -10.39
C ARG A 217 0.56 -17.82 -11.67
N LEU A 218 0.08 -16.58 -11.62
CA LEU A 218 0.17 -15.66 -12.77
C LEU A 218 1.63 -15.28 -13.09
N GLY A 219 2.56 -15.48 -12.15
CA GLY A 219 3.98 -15.22 -12.36
C GLY A 219 4.32 -13.74 -12.54
N ILE A 220 3.50 -12.82 -12.01
CA ILE A 220 3.76 -11.38 -12.04
C ILE A 220 4.98 -11.06 -11.15
N GLY A 221 4.99 -11.64 -9.95
CA GLY A 221 6.11 -11.60 -9.00
C GLY A 221 6.34 -10.24 -8.34
N ALA A 222 7.37 -10.19 -7.49
CA ALA A 222 7.75 -8.99 -6.75
C ALA A 222 8.11 -7.86 -7.72
N GLN A 223 7.57 -6.66 -7.47
CA GLN A 223 7.70 -5.48 -8.33
C GLN A 223 7.32 -5.69 -9.81
N GLY A 224 6.61 -6.78 -10.14
CA GLY A 224 6.28 -7.14 -11.53
C GLY A 224 7.47 -7.67 -12.34
N LEU A 225 8.52 -8.17 -11.69
CA LEU A 225 9.76 -8.66 -12.32
C LEU A 225 9.71 -10.16 -12.68
N GLY A 226 8.53 -10.78 -12.61
CA GLY A 226 8.40 -12.23 -12.65
C GLY A 226 8.70 -12.88 -11.29
N GLY A 227 8.45 -14.17 -11.15
CA GLY A 227 8.76 -14.92 -9.91
C GLY A 227 7.53 -15.50 -9.22
N LEU A 228 7.75 -16.05 -8.04
CA LEU A 228 6.76 -16.88 -7.34
C LEU A 228 5.74 -16.05 -6.55
N THR A 229 6.15 -14.90 -6.02
CA THR A 229 5.32 -14.15 -5.06
C THR A 229 4.87 -12.79 -5.60
N THR A 230 3.61 -12.69 -5.97
CA THR A 230 2.90 -11.43 -6.28
C THR A 230 2.13 -10.91 -5.07
N VAL A 231 1.51 -11.82 -4.31
CA VAL A 231 0.74 -11.51 -3.10
C VAL A 231 1.25 -12.34 -1.92
N LEU A 232 1.33 -11.71 -0.76
CA LEU A 232 1.66 -12.33 0.53
C LEU A 232 0.42 -12.93 1.19
N ASP A 233 -0.73 -12.31 0.97
CA ASP A 233 -2.04 -12.76 1.47
C ASP A 233 -3.16 -12.21 0.57
N VAL A 234 -4.31 -12.88 0.61
CA VAL A 234 -5.59 -12.39 0.09
C VAL A 234 -6.59 -12.40 1.23
N LYS A 235 -7.18 -11.25 1.54
CA LYS A 235 -8.20 -11.08 2.58
C LYS A 235 -9.55 -10.91 1.92
N VAL A 236 -10.55 -11.66 2.37
CA VAL A 236 -11.92 -11.62 1.82
C VAL A 236 -12.89 -11.34 2.97
N LYS A 237 -13.64 -10.24 2.86
CA LYS A 237 -14.80 -9.96 3.71
C LYS A 237 -16.05 -9.90 2.86
N ASP A 238 -17.13 -10.48 3.35
CA ASP A 238 -18.42 -10.49 2.68
C ASP A 238 -19.54 -9.86 3.53
N TYR A 239 -20.63 -9.49 2.87
CA TYR A 239 -21.81 -8.94 3.51
C TYR A 239 -23.08 -9.35 2.72
N PRO A 240 -24.23 -9.54 3.39
CA PRO A 240 -25.49 -9.82 2.71
C PRO A 240 -25.77 -8.84 1.56
N THR A 241 -26.27 -9.34 0.44
CA THR A 241 -26.52 -8.53 -0.75
C THR A 241 -27.90 -8.78 -1.33
N HIS A 242 -28.36 -7.87 -2.19
CA HIS A 242 -29.62 -8.03 -2.90
C HIS A 242 -29.51 -9.17 -3.93
N ALA A 243 -30.54 -10.00 -4.07
CA ALA A 243 -30.50 -11.22 -4.90
C ALA A 243 -30.08 -11.00 -6.37
N ALA A 244 -30.32 -9.80 -6.92
CA ALA A 244 -29.95 -9.45 -8.30
C ALA A 244 -28.49 -9.01 -8.48
N ASN A 245 -27.75 -8.72 -7.40
CA ASN A 245 -26.46 -8.03 -7.47
C ASN A 245 -25.37 -8.81 -6.75
N LYS A 246 -24.14 -8.70 -7.26
CA LYS A 246 -22.92 -9.10 -6.56
C LYS A 246 -21.87 -8.01 -6.70
N ALA A 247 -21.91 -7.03 -5.79
CA ALA A 247 -20.90 -5.99 -5.72
C ALA A 247 -19.56 -6.62 -5.28
N VAL A 248 -18.48 -6.35 -6.01
CA VAL A 248 -17.15 -6.83 -5.69
C VAL A 248 -16.12 -5.72 -5.83
N ALA A 249 -15.30 -5.54 -4.81
CA ALA A 249 -14.17 -4.61 -4.83
C ALA A 249 -12.86 -5.35 -4.56
N ILE A 250 -11.77 -4.88 -5.19
CA ILE A 250 -10.39 -5.29 -4.87
C ILE A 250 -9.59 -4.03 -4.59
N ILE A 251 -8.90 -4.02 -3.45
CA ILE A 251 -7.97 -2.99 -3.04
C ILE A 251 -6.64 -3.66 -2.73
N PRO A 252 -5.56 -3.35 -3.46
CA PRO A 252 -4.23 -3.86 -3.10
C PRO A 252 -3.62 -3.07 -1.94
N ASN A 253 -2.86 -3.73 -1.07
CA ASN A 253 -1.94 -3.13 -0.13
C ASN A 253 -0.51 -3.34 -0.61
N CYS A 254 0.23 -2.24 -0.81
CA CYS A 254 1.59 -2.30 -1.31
C CYS A 254 2.57 -2.85 -0.26
N ALA A 255 3.83 -3.01 -0.67
CA ALA A 255 4.92 -3.35 0.23
C ALA A 255 5.10 -2.37 1.42
N ALA A 256 4.55 -1.15 1.36
CA ALA A 256 4.50 -0.22 2.49
C ALA A 256 3.24 -0.46 3.35
N THR A 257 3.15 -1.65 3.97
CA THR A 257 2.04 -2.04 4.85
C THR A 257 2.12 -1.27 6.16
N ARG A 258 1.21 -0.31 6.37
CA ARG A 258 1.26 0.61 7.51
C ARG A 258 -0.12 0.74 8.14
N HIS A 259 -0.33 0.02 9.22
CA HIS A 259 -1.48 0.19 10.09
C HIS A 259 -1.08 0.02 11.55
N ALA A 260 -1.86 0.62 12.44
CA ALA A 260 -1.78 0.42 13.87
C ALA A 260 -3.21 0.33 14.42
N HIS A 261 -3.34 -0.35 15.55
CA HIS A 261 -4.61 -0.58 16.22
C HIS A 261 -4.46 -0.32 17.72
N PHE A 262 -5.42 0.40 18.30
CA PHE A 262 -5.48 0.61 19.73
C PHE A 262 -6.92 0.79 20.19
N GLU A 263 -7.15 0.47 21.46
CA GLU A 263 -8.42 0.70 22.15
C GLU A 263 -8.23 1.76 23.24
N LEU A 264 -9.25 2.58 23.44
CA LEU A 264 -9.38 3.52 24.55
C LEU A 264 -10.55 3.09 25.45
N ASP A 265 -10.28 2.95 26.74
CA ASP A 265 -11.23 2.49 27.77
C ASP A 265 -11.49 3.55 28.86
N GLY A 266 -10.91 4.74 28.71
CA GLY A 266 -10.97 5.83 29.68
C GLY A 266 -9.84 5.85 30.72
N SER A 267 -8.93 4.86 30.72
CA SER A 267 -7.79 4.83 31.65
C SER A 267 -6.65 5.81 31.28
N GLY A 268 -6.61 6.27 30.03
CA GLY A 268 -5.61 7.20 29.54
C GLY A 268 -5.27 6.99 28.05
N PRO A 269 -4.15 7.56 27.57
CA PRO A 269 -3.70 7.35 26.20
C PRO A 269 -3.19 5.91 25.99
N ALA A 270 -3.52 5.33 24.84
CA ALA A 270 -2.98 4.05 24.41
C ALA A 270 -1.60 4.24 23.75
N PHE A 271 -0.60 3.49 24.23
CA PHE A 271 0.75 3.49 23.67
C PHE A 271 1.02 2.19 22.89
N GLN A 272 1.64 2.33 21.72
CA GLN A 272 2.06 1.20 20.91
C GLN A 272 3.50 0.83 21.24
N THR A 273 3.76 -0.46 21.40
CA THR A 273 5.13 -0.96 21.53
C THR A 273 5.68 -1.23 20.13
N PRO A 274 6.77 -0.57 19.71
CA PRO A 274 7.38 -0.87 18.42
C PRO A 274 7.97 -2.30 18.43
N PRO A 275 7.99 -3.00 17.28
CA PRO A 275 8.66 -4.28 17.16
C PRO A 275 10.15 -4.22 17.53
N SER A 276 10.71 -5.36 17.95
CA SER A 276 12.15 -5.48 18.24
C SER A 276 12.93 -5.48 16.93
N ILE A 277 14.13 -4.88 16.91
CA ILE A 277 14.99 -4.95 15.72
C ILE A 277 15.40 -6.39 15.38
N GLU A 278 15.35 -7.28 16.36
CA GLU A 278 15.61 -8.72 16.21
C GLU A 278 14.51 -9.45 15.40
N ASP A 279 13.34 -8.83 15.21
CA ASP A 279 12.26 -9.36 14.38
C ASP A 279 12.58 -9.27 12.86
N TRP A 280 13.58 -8.46 12.47
CA TRP A 280 14.01 -8.36 11.08
C TRP A 280 15.06 -9.43 10.76
N PRO A 281 14.92 -10.15 9.62
CA PRO A 281 15.96 -11.06 9.17
C PRO A 281 17.24 -10.30 8.81
N GLU A 282 18.37 -10.94 9.04
CA GLU A 282 19.66 -10.43 8.59
C GLU A 282 19.89 -10.82 7.14
N ILE A 283 19.61 -9.88 6.25
CA ILE A 283 19.82 -10.07 4.81
C ILE A 283 21.04 -9.28 4.37
N THR A 284 22.03 -9.99 3.83
CA THR A 284 23.13 -9.42 3.07
C THR A 284 22.73 -9.34 1.62
N TRP A 285 22.76 -8.14 1.04
CA TRP A 285 22.55 -7.92 -0.38
C TRP A 285 23.81 -7.30 -0.98
N GLU A 286 24.40 -7.99 -1.93
CA GLU A 286 25.54 -7.51 -2.71
C GLU A 286 25.11 -7.38 -4.16
N THR A 287 25.45 -6.25 -4.79
CA THR A 287 25.30 -6.10 -6.23
C THR A 287 26.24 -7.09 -6.91
N GLY A 288 25.71 -8.03 -7.69
CA GLY A 288 26.54 -8.98 -8.43
C GLY A 288 27.49 -8.30 -9.42
N ASP A 289 28.54 -9.03 -9.82
CA ASP A 289 29.57 -8.53 -10.75
C ASP A 289 29.02 -8.15 -12.14
N ASP A 290 27.86 -8.71 -12.51
CA ASP A 290 27.19 -8.48 -13.80
C ASP A 290 26.40 -7.15 -13.88
N VAL A 291 26.48 -6.27 -12.87
CA VAL A 291 25.76 -4.98 -12.88
C VAL A 291 26.48 -3.95 -13.73
N ARG A 292 25.80 -3.42 -14.76
CA ARG A 292 26.32 -2.35 -15.60
C ARG A 292 26.33 -1.03 -14.82
N ARG A 293 27.50 -0.42 -14.66
CA ARG A 293 27.66 0.89 -14.00
C ARG A 293 27.55 2.00 -15.03
N VAL A 294 26.69 2.98 -14.77
CA VAL A 294 26.39 4.07 -15.72
C VAL A 294 26.54 5.42 -15.04
N ASN A 295 27.41 6.26 -15.59
CA ASN A 295 27.51 7.66 -15.20
C ASN A 295 26.60 8.53 -16.07
N LEU A 296 25.54 9.06 -15.48
CA LEU A 296 24.55 9.94 -16.12
C LEU A 296 25.16 11.24 -16.64
N ASP A 297 26.27 11.71 -16.06
CA ASP A 297 26.92 12.95 -16.49
C ASP A 297 27.67 12.80 -17.83
N THR A 298 27.88 11.56 -18.29
CA THR A 298 28.58 11.24 -19.54
C THR A 298 27.78 10.33 -20.47
N LEU A 299 26.53 10.01 -20.13
CA LEU A 299 25.69 9.09 -20.88
C LEU A 299 25.28 9.71 -22.24
N THR A 300 25.37 8.94 -23.31
CA THR A 300 24.95 9.35 -24.66
C THR A 300 23.81 8.47 -25.20
N PRO A 301 23.07 8.92 -26.24
CA PRO A 301 22.05 8.11 -26.89
C PRO A 301 22.55 6.80 -27.53
N ASP A 302 23.84 6.73 -27.91
CA ASP A 302 24.45 5.52 -28.49
C ASP A 302 24.73 4.47 -27.41
N ASP A 303 25.09 4.90 -26.19
CA ASP A 303 25.38 4.01 -25.06
C ASP A 303 24.18 3.18 -24.62
N VAL A 304 22.95 3.63 -24.92
CA VAL A 304 21.71 2.93 -24.51
C VAL A 304 21.20 1.94 -25.55
N GLN A 305 21.77 1.93 -26.76
CA GLN A 305 21.27 1.11 -27.88
C GLN A 305 21.51 -0.40 -27.68
N ASP A 306 22.53 -0.78 -26.90
CA ASP A 306 22.88 -2.17 -26.63
C ASP A 306 22.20 -2.75 -25.37
N TRP A 307 21.46 -1.93 -24.62
CA TRP A 307 20.83 -2.34 -23.37
C TRP A 307 19.68 -3.31 -23.62
N LYS A 308 19.61 -4.37 -22.83
CA LYS A 308 18.54 -5.37 -22.91
C LYS A 308 17.55 -5.22 -21.76
N THR A 309 16.28 -5.47 -22.05
CA THR A 309 15.25 -5.57 -21.01
C THR A 309 15.63 -6.64 -19.99
N GLY A 310 15.59 -6.29 -18.71
CA GLY A 310 15.99 -7.16 -17.60
C GLY A 310 17.43 -7.00 -17.13
N GLU A 311 18.27 -6.20 -17.82
CA GLU A 311 19.59 -5.84 -17.31
C GLU A 311 19.49 -4.97 -16.05
N THR A 312 20.38 -5.22 -15.09
CA THR A 312 20.51 -4.39 -13.88
C THR A 312 21.57 -3.32 -14.12
N ILE A 313 21.19 -2.06 -13.88
CA ILE A 313 22.07 -0.90 -14.03
C ILE A 313 22.24 -0.17 -12.69
N LEU A 314 23.44 0.30 -12.41
CA LEU A 314 23.76 1.15 -11.27
C LEU A 314 24.09 2.56 -11.77
N LEU A 315 23.22 3.51 -11.44
CA LEU A 315 23.31 4.89 -11.90
C LEU A 315 24.11 5.77 -10.92
N SER A 316 24.99 6.61 -11.45
CA SER A 316 25.65 7.71 -10.73
C SER A 316 25.55 9.01 -11.52
N GLY A 317 25.62 10.17 -10.87
CA GLY A 317 25.59 11.49 -11.54
C GLY A 317 24.27 12.24 -11.36
N LYS A 318 24.01 13.22 -12.23
CA LYS A 318 22.86 14.13 -12.12
C LYS A 318 21.57 13.53 -12.68
N MET A 319 20.49 13.57 -11.90
CA MET A 319 19.14 13.19 -12.31
C MET A 319 18.15 14.33 -12.08
N LEU A 320 17.32 14.64 -13.08
CA LEU A 320 16.21 15.58 -12.95
C LEU A 320 14.94 14.81 -12.51
N THR A 321 14.31 15.24 -11.42
CA THR A 321 13.08 14.61 -10.93
C THR A 321 11.87 15.48 -11.24
N GLY A 322 10.86 14.90 -11.90
CA GLY A 322 9.58 15.54 -12.17
C GLY A 322 8.46 14.52 -12.18
N ARG A 323 7.28 14.89 -11.67
CA ARG A 323 6.06 14.05 -11.69
C ARG A 323 4.91 14.82 -12.32
N ASP A 324 3.67 14.44 -12.06
CA ASP A 324 2.43 14.89 -12.71
C ASP A 324 2.34 16.41 -12.89
N ALA A 325 2.45 17.19 -11.81
CA ALA A 325 2.31 18.65 -11.86
C ALA A 325 3.48 19.33 -12.61
N ALA A 326 4.70 18.80 -12.47
CA ALA A 326 5.86 19.30 -13.20
C ALA A 326 5.70 19.03 -14.70
N HIS A 327 5.28 17.81 -15.07
CA HIS A 327 5.01 17.44 -16.47
C HIS A 327 3.90 18.30 -17.06
N LYS A 328 2.77 18.48 -16.36
CA LYS A 328 1.68 19.35 -16.83
C LYS A 328 2.13 20.78 -17.09
N LYS A 329 2.91 21.35 -16.16
CA LYS A 329 3.47 22.70 -16.34
C LYS A 329 4.40 22.75 -17.55
N MET A 330 5.29 21.79 -17.71
CA MET A 330 6.21 21.74 -18.86
C MET A 330 5.44 21.58 -20.19
N THR A 331 4.40 20.76 -20.26
CA THR A 331 3.56 20.63 -21.46
C THR A 331 2.81 21.92 -21.78
N ASP A 332 2.33 22.64 -20.76
CA ASP A 332 1.63 23.92 -20.95
C ASP A 332 2.57 25.02 -21.45
N MET A 333 3.82 25.02 -20.95
CA MET A 333 4.87 25.93 -21.43
C MET A 333 5.18 25.65 -22.90
N LEU A 334 5.40 24.38 -23.28
CA LEU A 334 5.65 23.98 -24.66
C LEU A 334 4.49 24.35 -25.60
N ALA A 335 3.24 24.15 -25.15
CA ALA A 335 2.05 24.51 -25.93
C ALA A 335 1.93 26.02 -26.19
N LYS A 336 2.52 26.85 -25.32
CA LYS A 336 2.60 28.31 -25.48
C LYS A 336 3.84 28.78 -26.24
N GLY A 337 4.71 27.86 -26.66
CA GLY A 337 5.99 28.19 -27.27
C GLY A 337 7.02 28.76 -26.29
N GLU A 338 6.84 28.54 -24.99
CA GLU A 338 7.78 28.95 -23.94
C GLU A 338 8.94 27.95 -23.82
N GLU A 339 10.13 28.43 -23.46
CA GLU A 339 11.28 27.57 -23.19
C GLU A 339 11.14 26.83 -21.86
N LEU A 340 11.59 25.57 -21.81
CA LEU A 340 11.59 24.79 -20.58
C LEU A 340 12.62 25.32 -19.57
N PRO A 341 12.34 25.22 -18.25
CA PRO A 341 13.23 25.74 -17.21
C PRO A 341 14.55 24.96 -17.08
N VAL A 342 14.63 23.80 -17.72
CA VAL A 342 15.82 22.93 -17.78
C VAL A 342 15.92 22.33 -19.19
N SER A 343 17.15 22.15 -19.68
CA SER A 343 17.38 21.40 -20.92
C SER A 343 16.97 19.95 -20.74
N MET A 344 16.15 19.45 -21.68
CA MET A 344 15.81 18.02 -21.79
C MET A 344 16.68 17.30 -22.82
N LYS A 345 17.66 17.99 -23.43
CA LYS A 345 18.67 17.34 -24.25
C LYS A 345 19.62 16.58 -23.33
N GLY A 346 19.50 15.25 -23.36
CA GLY A 346 20.51 14.30 -22.88
C GLY A 346 21.53 14.01 -23.97
#